data_AF-A7MUF1-F1
#
_entry.id   AF-A7MUF1-F1
#
_cell.length_a   1.000
_cell.length_b   1.000
_cell.length_c   1.000
_cell.angle_alpha   90.00
_cell.angle_beta   90.00
_cell.angle_gamma   90.00
#
_symmetry.space_group_name_H-M   'P 1'
#
loop_
_entity.id
_entity.type
_entity.pdbx_description
1 polymer ?
#
loop_
_entity_poly.entity_id
_entity_poly.type
_entity_poly.pdbx_seq_one_letter_code
_entity_poly.pdbx_strand_id
1 'polypeptide(L)'
;MIQGGKVVFKKPVMDLGVGDKYQSLTKTAEGFAEKNKSRITIIPATLMKMLYDYSQSDRYQKRFEKFKAWCKEQTESGNTHYFEGDDAINPELEYLFITQSGKPMFTRLQDFTGRWVEIRNTANLTQGLDQPIVGSLHNLRSTFAVNIFRHLLNKKNEYGNPSITPDEALDRVSALLGHEDRATTMEYLKIAQDMPSADEIYEDVLDYIGAFDDLEVAL
;
A
#
# COMPACT_ATOMS: atom_id res chain seq x y z
N MET A 1 20.09 -0.78 13.07
CA MET A 1 20.88 -0.22 14.20
C MET A 1 19.90 0.37 15.20
N ILE A 2 20.25 0.49 16.47
CA ILE A 2 19.40 1.22 17.44
C ILE A 2 20.05 2.58 17.65
N GLN A 3 19.35 3.66 17.34
CA GLN A 3 19.77 5.03 17.62
C GLN A 3 18.65 5.74 18.39
N GLY A 4 18.99 6.35 19.53
CA GLY A 4 17.98 7.03 20.37
C GLY A 4 16.82 6.14 20.85
N GLY A 5 17.03 4.83 20.97
CA GLY A 5 15.98 3.87 21.34
C GLY A 5 15.05 3.44 20.20
N LYS A 6 15.22 3.99 18.98
CA LYS A 6 14.47 3.59 17.79
C LYS A 6 15.30 2.68 16.88
N VAL A 7 14.64 1.74 16.22
CA VAL A 7 15.26 0.92 15.17
C VAL A 7 15.44 1.79 13.93
N VAL A 8 16.69 1.94 13.50
CA VAL A 8 17.07 2.68 12.29
C VAL A 8 17.57 1.70 11.24
N PHE A 9 16.98 1.77 10.05
CA PHE A 9 17.33 0.95 8.89
C PHE A 9 18.39 1.64 8.02
N LYS A 10 19.36 0.87 7.51
CA LYS A 10 20.41 1.40 6.62
C LYS A 10 19.84 1.95 5.30
N LYS A 11 18.79 1.31 4.78
CA LYS A 11 17.97 1.77 3.66
C LYS A 11 16.56 1.97 4.24
N PRO A 12 16.15 3.19 4.60
CA PRO A 12 14.89 3.42 5.29
C PRO A 12 13.68 3.21 4.36
N VAL A 13 13.89 3.40 3.06
CA VAL A 13 12.86 3.19 2.02
C VAL A 13 13.34 2.12 1.07
N MET A 14 12.55 1.06 0.91
CA MET A 14 12.84 -0.09 0.06
C MET A 14 11.99 -0.07 -1.21
N ASP A 15 12.47 -0.77 -2.22
CA ASP A 15 11.74 -0.98 -3.48
C ASP A 15 10.77 -2.17 -3.30
N LEU A 16 9.52 -2.00 -3.73
CA LEU A 16 8.47 -3.01 -3.68
C LEU A 16 7.92 -3.26 -5.09
N GLY A 17 8.09 -4.49 -5.59
CA GLY A 17 7.51 -4.92 -6.85
C GLY A 17 6.02 -5.21 -6.72
N VAL A 18 5.20 -4.65 -7.62
CA VAL A 18 3.75 -4.86 -7.70
C VAL A 18 3.37 -5.17 -9.14
N GLY A 19 2.41 -6.08 -9.35
CA GLY A 19 1.93 -6.51 -10.68
C GLY A 19 2.39 -7.91 -11.09
N ASP A 20 2.01 -8.32 -12.31
CA ASP A 20 2.16 -9.69 -12.80
C ASP A 20 3.58 -10.26 -12.72
N LYS A 21 4.61 -9.46 -13.04
CA LYS A 21 6.03 -9.84 -12.95
C LYS A 21 6.42 -10.30 -11.54
N TYR A 22 5.74 -9.80 -10.53
CA TYR A 22 5.98 -10.07 -9.12
C TYR A 22 4.93 -10.99 -8.50
N GLN A 23 4.08 -11.63 -9.32
CA GLN A 23 2.99 -12.50 -8.89
C GLN A 23 2.02 -11.80 -7.92
N SER A 24 1.90 -10.48 -8.06
CA SER A 24 0.98 -9.63 -7.31
C SER A 24 -0.15 -9.22 -8.25
N LEU A 25 -1.27 -9.93 -8.16
CA LEU A 25 -2.46 -9.62 -8.97
C LEU A 25 -3.12 -8.35 -8.41
N THR A 26 -3.26 -7.31 -9.24
CA THR A 26 -4.17 -6.19 -8.94
C THR A 26 -5.38 -6.33 -9.84
N LYS A 27 -6.57 -6.41 -9.24
CA LYS A 27 -7.83 -6.60 -9.97
C LYS A 27 -7.99 -5.50 -11.01
N THR A 28 -8.42 -5.89 -12.21
CA THR A 28 -8.98 -4.96 -13.18
C THR A 28 -10.48 -5.26 -13.24
N ALA A 29 -11.33 -4.24 -13.28
CA ALA A 29 -12.79 -4.41 -13.26
C ALA A 29 -13.34 -5.17 -14.50
N GLU A 30 -12.50 -5.46 -15.49
CA GLU A 30 -12.88 -5.97 -16.81
C GLU A 30 -12.04 -7.18 -17.26
N GLY A 31 -11.20 -7.76 -16.40
CA GLY A 31 -10.46 -9.00 -16.76
C GLY A 31 -9.43 -8.83 -17.88
N PHE A 32 -8.93 -7.62 -18.13
CA PHE A 32 -7.86 -7.41 -19.12
C PHE A 32 -6.50 -7.36 -18.43
N ALA A 33 -5.68 -8.38 -18.66
CA ALA A 33 -4.26 -8.46 -18.26
C ALA A 33 -3.44 -7.21 -18.66
N GLU A 34 -3.88 -6.44 -19.65
CA GLU A 34 -3.22 -5.22 -20.11
C GLU A 34 -3.14 -4.09 -19.05
N LYS A 35 -3.92 -4.14 -17.97
CA LYS A 35 -3.94 -3.11 -16.91
C LYS A 35 -3.23 -3.50 -15.60
N ASN A 36 -2.80 -4.76 -15.38
CA ASN A 36 -2.00 -5.12 -14.19
C ASN A 36 -0.50 -4.83 -14.39
N LYS A 37 -0.20 -3.57 -14.75
CA LYS A 37 1.13 -3.16 -15.14
C LYS A 37 2.11 -3.30 -13.98
N SER A 38 3.15 -4.08 -14.24
CA SER A 38 4.21 -4.32 -13.27
C SER A 38 5.00 -3.04 -13.05
N ARG A 39 5.20 -2.68 -11.79
CA ARG A 39 5.96 -1.50 -11.40
C ARG A 39 6.75 -1.77 -10.14
N ILE A 40 7.73 -0.91 -9.91
CA ILE A 40 8.44 -0.82 -8.64
C ILE A 40 7.91 0.43 -7.94
N THR A 41 7.19 0.22 -6.84
CA THR A 41 6.86 1.30 -5.90
C THR A 41 7.85 1.27 -4.73
N ILE A 42 7.60 2.09 -3.71
CA ILE A 42 8.39 2.15 -2.50
C ILE A 42 7.60 1.70 -1.29
N ILE A 43 8.31 1.20 -0.28
CA ILE A 43 7.77 0.83 1.02
C ILE A 43 8.75 1.23 2.14
N PRO A 44 8.28 1.81 3.25
CA PRO A 44 9.09 1.99 4.45
C PRO A 44 9.69 0.67 4.94
N ALA A 45 10.94 0.70 5.37
CA ALA A 45 11.64 -0.48 5.87
C ALA A 45 11.01 -0.99 7.17
N THR A 46 10.50 -0.10 8.01
CA THR A 46 9.67 -0.41 9.17
C THR A 46 8.45 -1.25 8.79
N LEU A 47 7.67 -0.80 7.80
CA LEU A 47 6.49 -1.51 7.34
C LEU A 47 6.86 -2.86 6.71
N MET A 48 7.90 -2.92 5.88
CA MET A 48 8.40 -4.19 5.33
C MET A 48 8.80 -5.17 6.45
N LYS A 49 9.47 -4.68 7.50
CA LYS A 49 9.83 -5.49 8.66
C LYS A 49 8.60 -6.00 9.41
N MET A 50 7.57 -5.17 9.58
CA MET A 50 6.30 -5.59 10.20
C MET A 50 5.60 -6.68 9.39
N LEU A 51 5.59 -6.57 8.06
CA LEU A 51 5.02 -7.58 7.17
C LEU A 51 5.80 -8.91 7.27
N TYR A 52 7.13 -8.82 7.31
CA TYR A 52 7.98 -9.99 7.53
C TYR A 52 7.72 -10.65 8.90
N ASP A 53 7.69 -9.87 9.98
CA ASP A 53 7.44 -10.41 11.32
C ASP A 53 6.05 -11.04 11.42
N TYR A 54 5.05 -10.43 10.77
CA TYR A 54 3.74 -11.02 10.66
C TYR A 54 3.75 -12.35 9.92
N SER A 55 4.51 -12.50 8.82
CA SER A 55 4.65 -13.78 8.10
C SER A 55 5.35 -14.86 8.94
N GLN A 56 6.17 -14.46 9.92
CA GLN A 56 6.78 -15.40 10.88
C GLN A 56 5.88 -15.73 12.08
N SER A 57 4.73 -15.07 12.24
CA SER A 57 3.89 -15.24 13.42
C SER A 57 3.08 -16.55 13.39
N ASP A 58 2.85 -17.15 14.57
CA ASP A 58 1.94 -18.29 14.74
C ASP A 58 0.56 -18.04 14.13
N ARG A 59 0.08 -16.79 14.23
CA ARG A 59 -1.21 -16.39 13.66
C ARG A 59 -1.21 -16.56 12.15
N TYR A 60 -0.17 -16.11 11.47
CA TYR A 60 -0.05 -16.26 10.02
C TYR A 60 0.09 -17.74 9.65
N GLN A 61 1.00 -18.46 10.30
CA GLN A 61 1.26 -19.88 9.98
C GLN A 61 -0.02 -20.72 10.08
N LYS A 62 -0.81 -20.56 11.16
CA LYS A 62 -2.13 -21.22 11.31
C LYS A 62 -3.12 -20.86 10.20
N ARG A 63 -3.09 -19.64 9.68
CA ARG A 63 -3.97 -19.21 8.58
C ARG A 63 -3.48 -19.75 7.24
N PHE A 64 -2.18 -19.83 7.04
CA PHE A 64 -1.57 -20.39 5.84
C PHE A 64 -1.80 -21.90 5.73
N GLU A 65 -1.70 -22.64 6.84
CA GLU A 65 -2.09 -24.06 6.89
C GLU A 65 -3.56 -24.25 6.49
N LYS A 66 -4.46 -23.42 7.01
CA LYS A 66 -5.87 -23.43 6.63
C LYS A 66 -6.09 -23.09 5.16
N PHE A 67 -5.28 -22.19 4.59
CA PHE A 67 -5.33 -21.89 3.16
C PHE A 67 -4.98 -23.12 2.33
N LYS A 68 -3.86 -23.79 2.63
CA LYS A 68 -3.47 -25.02 1.94
C LYS A 68 -4.52 -26.13 2.08
N ALA A 69 -5.07 -26.31 3.29
CA ALA A 69 -6.13 -27.28 3.53
C ALA A 69 -7.41 -26.95 2.73
N TRP A 70 -7.82 -25.68 2.72
CA TRP A 70 -8.97 -25.21 1.95
C TRP A 70 -8.78 -25.42 0.45
N CYS A 71 -7.60 -25.10 -0.09
CA CYS A 71 -7.30 -25.35 -1.51
C CYS A 71 -7.45 -26.82 -1.86
N LYS A 72 -6.86 -27.71 -1.04
CA LYS A 72 -6.97 -29.17 -1.23
C LYS A 72 -8.41 -29.66 -1.21
N GLU A 73 -9.20 -29.22 -0.23
CA GLU A 73 -10.62 -29.56 -0.10
C GLU A 73 -11.43 -29.14 -1.34
N GLN A 74 -11.19 -27.93 -1.86
CA GLN A 74 -11.88 -27.46 -3.07
C GLN A 74 -11.49 -28.29 -4.30
N THR A 75 -10.20 -28.63 -4.46
CA THR A 75 -9.75 -29.50 -5.55
C THR A 75 -10.38 -30.88 -5.47
N GLU A 76 -10.38 -31.51 -4.30
CA GLU A 76 -10.99 -32.85 -4.08
C GLU A 76 -12.50 -32.84 -4.32
N SER A 77 -13.16 -31.71 -4.04
CA SER A 77 -14.59 -31.50 -4.30
C SER A 77 -14.91 -31.16 -5.76
N GLY A 78 -13.91 -31.07 -6.64
CA GLY A 78 -14.09 -30.70 -8.05
C GLY A 78 -14.35 -29.21 -8.30
N ASN A 79 -14.13 -28.34 -7.32
CA ASN A 79 -14.33 -26.90 -7.43
C ASN A 79 -13.11 -26.19 -8.04
N THR A 80 -12.68 -26.60 -9.23
CA THR A 80 -11.45 -26.06 -9.86
C THR A 80 -11.58 -24.62 -10.35
N HIS A 81 -12.82 -24.12 -10.53
CA HIS A 81 -13.11 -22.75 -10.92
C HIS A 81 -12.50 -21.67 -10.01
N TYR A 82 -12.14 -21.99 -8.75
CA TYR A 82 -11.41 -21.06 -7.89
C TYR A 82 -9.96 -20.83 -8.33
N PHE A 83 -9.40 -21.74 -9.11
CA PHE A 83 -7.99 -21.80 -9.49
C PHE A 83 -7.76 -21.57 -10.99
N GLU A 84 -8.83 -21.27 -11.74
CA GLU A 84 -8.81 -21.08 -13.19
C GLU A 84 -9.30 -19.66 -13.54
N GLY A 85 -8.55 -18.96 -14.40
CA GLY A 85 -8.86 -17.59 -14.85
C GLY A 85 -7.90 -16.53 -14.30
N ASP A 86 -8.07 -15.29 -14.76
CA ASP A 86 -7.12 -14.19 -14.50
C ASP A 86 -7.14 -13.71 -13.04
N ASP A 87 -8.29 -13.84 -12.36
CA ASP A 87 -8.47 -13.51 -10.94
C ASP A 87 -8.43 -14.75 -10.03
N ALA A 88 -7.92 -15.87 -10.56
CA ALA A 88 -7.86 -17.12 -9.83
C ALA A 88 -6.95 -17.05 -8.60
N ILE A 89 -7.30 -17.85 -7.60
CA ILE A 89 -6.42 -18.14 -6.48
C ILE A 89 -5.33 -19.07 -6.99
N ASN A 90 -4.07 -18.74 -6.74
CA ASN A 90 -2.94 -19.62 -7.04
C ASN A 90 -2.53 -20.36 -5.76
N PRO A 91 -2.75 -21.69 -5.67
CA PRO A 91 -2.42 -22.47 -4.47
C PRO A 91 -0.92 -22.51 -4.15
N GLU A 92 -0.06 -22.24 -5.12
CA GLU A 92 1.40 -22.27 -4.96
C GLU A 92 1.96 -21.01 -4.29
N LEU A 93 1.17 -19.94 -4.20
CA LEU A 93 1.61 -18.69 -3.59
C LEU A 93 1.43 -18.67 -2.07
N GLU A 94 2.30 -17.89 -1.42
CA GLU A 94 2.22 -17.57 0.00
C GLU A 94 1.54 -16.21 0.19
N TYR A 95 0.21 -16.18 0.08
CA TYR A 95 -0.54 -14.95 0.28
C TYR A 95 -0.31 -14.38 1.67
N LEU A 96 0.16 -13.14 1.75
CA LEU A 96 0.42 -12.48 3.03
C LEU A 96 -0.88 -12.31 3.85
N PHE A 97 -1.94 -11.82 3.21
CA PHE A 97 -3.20 -11.52 3.88
C PHE A 97 -4.23 -12.64 3.68
N ILE A 98 -4.35 -13.50 4.70
CA ILE A 98 -5.29 -14.62 4.73
C ILE A 98 -6.31 -14.40 5.86
N THR A 99 -7.57 -14.73 5.59
CA THR A 99 -8.65 -14.69 6.58
C THR A 99 -8.52 -15.81 7.62
N GLN A 100 -9.30 -15.75 8.71
CA GLN A 100 -9.31 -16.81 9.74
C GLN A 100 -9.79 -18.17 9.20
N SER A 101 -10.58 -18.15 8.13
CA SER A 101 -11.07 -19.35 7.42
C SER A 101 -10.12 -19.84 6.32
N GLY A 102 -8.90 -19.31 6.23
CA GLY A 102 -7.91 -19.74 5.22
C GLY A 102 -8.12 -19.18 3.82
N LYS A 103 -9.07 -18.27 3.59
CA LYS A 103 -9.28 -17.68 2.25
C LYS A 103 -8.39 -16.44 2.07
N PRO A 104 -7.75 -16.22 0.90
CA PRO A 104 -7.03 -14.98 0.63
C PRO A 104 -7.94 -13.76 0.75
N MET A 105 -7.48 -12.69 1.41
CA MET A 105 -8.35 -11.53 1.70
C MET A 105 -8.84 -10.79 0.45
N PHE A 106 -8.11 -10.86 -0.67
CA PHE A 106 -8.53 -10.19 -1.93
C PHE A 106 -9.86 -10.75 -2.49
N THR A 107 -10.28 -11.94 -2.07
CA THR A 107 -11.57 -12.55 -2.41
C THR A 107 -12.74 -11.88 -1.67
N ARG A 108 -12.46 -11.06 -0.65
CA ARG A 108 -13.43 -10.40 0.24
C ARG A 108 -13.11 -8.92 0.40
N LEU A 109 -13.21 -8.15 -0.68
CA LEU A 109 -12.85 -6.73 -0.70
C LEU A 109 -13.61 -5.88 0.36
N GLN A 110 -14.86 -6.24 0.65
CA GLN A 110 -15.65 -5.60 1.70
C GLN A 110 -15.02 -5.70 3.09
N ASP A 111 -14.25 -6.76 3.37
CA ASP A 111 -13.56 -6.91 4.65
C ASP A 111 -12.42 -5.88 4.76
N PHE A 112 -11.71 -5.59 3.67
CA PHE A 112 -10.69 -4.52 3.65
C PHE A 112 -11.31 -3.14 3.89
N THR A 113 -12.43 -2.84 3.23
CA THR A 113 -13.16 -1.59 3.46
C THR A 113 -13.64 -1.47 4.91
N GLY A 114 -14.17 -2.56 5.48
CA GLY A 114 -14.58 -2.60 6.89
C GLY A 114 -13.42 -2.33 7.85
N ARG A 115 -12.27 -2.97 7.63
CA ARG A 115 -11.05 -2.73 8.43
C ARG A 115 -10.55 -1.29 8.33
N TRP A 116 -10.61 -0.69 7.14
CA TRP A 116 -10.29 0.72 6.98
C TRP A 116 -11.22 1.63 7.78
N VAL A 117 -12.54 1.36 7.75
CA VAL A 117 -13.51 2.11 8.55
C VAL A 117 -13.21 2.00 10.05
N GLU A 118 -12.85 0.81 10.55
CA GLU A 118 -12.44 0.61 11.95
C GLU A 118 -11.21 1.46 12.32
N ILE A 119 -10.16 1.43 11.51
CA ILE A 119 -8.93 2.23 11.72
C ILE A 119 -9.27 3.71 11.73
N ARG A 120 -10.00 4.17 10.71
CA ARG A 120 -10.42 5.55 10.54
C ARG A 120 -11.23 6.06 11.73
N ASN A 121 -12.22 5.29 12.17
CA ASN A 121 -13.05 5.65 13.31
C ASN A 121 -12.22 5.70 14.60
N THR A 122 -11.27 4.79 14.77
CA THR A 122 -10.37 4.78 15.93
C THR A 122 -9.46 6.02 15.92
N ALA A 123 -8.86 6.36 14.79
CA ALA A 123 -8.03 7.56 14.66
C ALA A 123 -8.83 8.84 14.97
N ASN A 124 -10.02 8.99 14.38
CA ASN A 124 -10.94 10.11 14.66
C ASN A 124 -11.29 10.27 16.14
N LEU A 125 -11.41 9.16 16.88
CA LEU A 125 -11.76 9.18 18.30
C LEU A 125 -10.55 9.43 19.23
N THR A 126 -9.33 9.10 18.78
CA THR A 126 -8.15 9.04 19.66
C THR A 126 -7.15 10.15 19.44
N GLN A 127 -7.08 10.72 18.23
CA GLN A 127 -6.04 11.68 17.86
C GLN A 127 -6.45 13.16 18.09
N GLY A 128 -7.71 13.42 18.45
CA GLY A 128 -8.17 14.80 18.69
C GLY A 128 -8.07 15.68 17.44
N LEU A 129 -8.30 15.09 16.26
CA LEU A 129 -8.18 15.75 14.96
C LEU A 129 -9.16 16.94 14.87
N ASP A 130 -8.68 18.07 14.36
CA ASP A 130 -9.50 19.26 14.13
C ASP A 130 -10.60 19.02 13.10
N GLN A 131 -10.38 18.07 12.19
CA GLN A 131 -11.33 17.63 11.18
C GLN A 131 -11.33 16.10 11.07
N PRO A 132 -12.52 15.47 10.94
CA PRO A 132 -12.60 14.02 10.89
C PRO A 132 -12.14 13.46 9.54
N ILE A 133 -11.43 12.34 9.58
CA ILE A 133 -11.09 11.52 8.41
C ILE A 133 -12.39 10.95 7.83
N VAL A 134 -12.73 11.34 6.60
CA VAL A 134 -13.95 10.89 5.90
C VAL A 134 -13.66 10.00 4.69
N GLY A 135 -12.41 9.95 4.23
CA GLY A 135 -12.00 9.24 3.02
C GLY A 135 -12.18 7.73 3.04
N SER A 136 -12.25 7.17 1.85
CA SER A 136 -12.23 5.74 1.57
C SER A 136 -10.80 5.21 1.43
N LEU A 137 -10.64 3.87 1.36
CA LEU A 137 -9.34 3.23 1.13
C LEU A 137 -8.67 3.73 -0.17
N HIS A 138 -9.45 4.11 -1.18
CA HIS A 138 -8.92 4.64 -2.44
C HIS A 138 -8.18 5.98 -2.26
N ASN A 139 -8.60 6.80 -1.29
CA ASN A 139 -7.99 8.10 -1.03
C ASN A 139 -6.53 7.98 -0.54
N LEU A 140 -6.16 6.85 0.08
CA LEU A 140 -4.78 6.58 0.49
C LEU A 140 -3.77 6.62 -0.67
N ARG A 141 -4.20 6.25 -1.89
CA ARG A 141 -3.32 6.31 -3.08
C ARG A 141 -3.02 7.75 -3.47
N SER A 142 -4.03 8.61 -3.42
CA SER A 142 -3.87 10.04 -3.70
C SER A 142 -3.03 10.71 -2.61
N THR A 143 -3.29 10.42 -1.33
CA THR A 143 -2.46 10.92 -0.22
C THR A 143 -1.00 10.50 -0.37
N PHE A 144 -0.74 9.23 -0.69
CA PHE A 144 0.62 8.76 -1.00
C PHE A 144 1.27 9.56 -2.14
N ALA A 145 0.55 9.77 -3.24
CA ALA A 145 1.06 10.51 -4.39
C ALA A 145 1.46 11.95 -4.02
N VAL A 146 0.60 12.63 -3.28
CA VAL A 146 0.77 14.02 -2.85
C VAL A 146 1.94 14.16 -1.89
N ASN A 147 2.03 13.28 -0.88
CA ASN A 147 3.11 13.33 0.11
C ASN A 147 4.47 13.11 -0.54
N ILE A 148 4.59 12.13 -1.44
CA ILE A 148 5.84 11.92 -2.17
C ILE A 148 6.15 13.12 -3.07
N PHE A 149 5.16 13.71 -3.74
CA PHE A 149 5.38 14.89 -4.57
C PHE A 149 5.90 16.08 -3.76
N ARG A 150 5.25 16.40 -2.62
CA ARG A 150 5.68 17.47 -1.70
C ARG A 150 7.09 17.25 -1.18
N HIS A 151 7.38 16.02 -0.76
CA HIS A 151 8.71 15.66 -0.24
C HIS A 151 9.80 15.85 -1.29
N LEU A 152 9.55 15.41 -2.53
CA LEU A 152 10.47 15.61 -3.65
C LEU A 152 10.73 17.10 -3.93
N LEU A 153 9.69 17.94 -3.92
CA LEU A 153 9.83 19.38 -4.15
C LEU A 153 10.60 20.10 -3.04
N ASN A 154 10.46 19.64 -1.79
CA ASN A 154 11.13 20.22 -0.64
C ASN A 154 12.61 19.79 -0.53
N LYS A 155 13.02 18.76 -1.27
CA LYS A 155 14.39 18.26 -1.26
C LYS A 155 15.35 19.28 -1.87
N LYS A 156 16.31 19.74 -1.07
CA LYS A 156 17.37 20.66 -1.48
C LYS A 156 18.70 19.93 -1.68
N ASN A 157 19.50 20.42 -2.61
CA ASN A 157 20.89 19.99 -2.80
C ASN A 157 21.83 20.67 -1.77
N GLU A 158 23.11 20.33 -1.81
CA GLU A 158 24.14 20.86 -0.90
C GLU A 158 24.29 22.40 -0.92
N TYR A 159 23.78 23.05 -1.97
CA TYR A 159 23.78 24.51 -2.13
C TYR A 159 22.46 25.16 -1.72
N GLY A 160 21.51 24.40 -1.16
CA GLY A 160 20.20 24.90 -0.74
C GLY A 160 19.19 25.13 -1.88
N ASN A 161 19.54 24.76 -3.12
CA ASN A 161 18.64 24.86 -4.27
C ASN A 161 17.76 23.61 -4.37
N PRO A 162 16.56 23.70 -4.97
CA PRO A 162 15.75 22.52 -5.29
C PRO A 162 16.57 21.48 -6.05
N SER A 163 16.51 20.24 -5.60
CA SER A 163 17.28 19.13 -6.17
C SER A 163 16.60 18.49 -7.40
N ILE A 164 15.32 18.79 -7.62
CA ILE A 164 14.48 18.24 -8.67
C ILE A 164 13.46 19.30 -9.12
N THR A 165 13.07 19.25 -10.39
CA THR A 165 12.01 20.10 -10.93
C THR A 165 10.61 19.52 -10.66
N PRO A 166 9.54 20.32 -10.74
CA PRO A 166 8.18 19.81 -10.60
C PRO A 166 7.80 18.73 -11.63
N ASP A 167 8.27 18.84 -12.88
CA ASP A 167 8.00 17.85 -13.92
C ASP A 167 8.68 16.51 -13.62
N GLU A 168 9.94 16.54 -13.17
CA GLU A 168 10.67 15.34 -12.77
C GLU A 168 10.07 14.69 -11.51
N ALA A 169 9.59 15.50 -10.56
CA ALA A 169 8.88 15.01 -9.38
C ALA A 169 7.56 14.32 -9.77
N LEU A 170 6.83 14.91 -10.71
CA LEU A 170 5.59 14.35 -11.24
C LEU A 170 5.84 13.02 -11.97
N ASP A 171 6.88 12.94 -12.80
CA ASP A 171 7.30 11.70 -13.47
C ASP A 171 7.61 10.59 -12.46
N ARG A 172 8.33 10.93 -11.40
CA ARG A 172 8.70 9.96 -10.37
C ARG A 172 7.49 9.43 -9.63
N VAL A 173 6.56 10.30 -9.25
CA VAL A 173 5.29 9.88 -8.62
C VAL A 173 4.46 9.03 -9.57
N SER A 174 4.36 9.43 -10.85
CA SER A 174 3.67 8.67 -11.90
C SER A 174 4.22 7.25 -12.02
N ALA A 175 5.55 7.10 -12.01
CA ALA A 175 6.22 5.81 -12.07
C ALA A 175 5.91 4.92 -10.85
N LEU A 176 5.92 5.47 -9.63
CA LEU A 176 5.58 4.74 -8.41
C LEU A 176 4.12 4.24 -8.39
N LEU A 177 3.21 5.03 -8.98
CA LEU A 177 1.79 4.67 -9.11
C LEU A 177 1.52 3.71 -10.27
N GLY A 178 2.41 3.65 -11.27
CA GLY A 178 2.24 2.86 -12.48
C GLY A 178 1.37 3.53 -13.52
N HIS A 179 1.33 4.86 -13.54
CA HIS A 179 0.57 5.62 -14.51
C HIS A 179 1.42 5.89 -15.75
N GLU A 180 0.88 5.59 -16.92
CA GLU A 180 1.50 5.92 -18.22
C GLU A 180 1.23 7.36 -18.65
N ASP A 181 0.15 7.95 -18.15
CA ASP A 181 -0.22 9.34 -18.44
C ASP A 181 -0.09 10.20 -17.17
N ARG A 182 0.63 11.31 -17.32
CA ARG A 182 0.75 12.35 -16.29
C ARG A 182 -0.60 12.95 -15.92
N ALA A 183 -1.59 12.96 -16.82
CA ALA A 183 -2.91 13.50 -16.54
C ALA A 183 -3.58 12.81 -15.33
N THR A 184 -3.47 11.49 -15.23
CA THR A 184 -3.99 10.71 -14.10
C THR A 184 -3.28 11.05 -12.79
N THR A 185 -1.97 11.27 -12.83
CA THR A 185 -1.20 11.72 -11.66
C THR A 185 -1.58 13.15 -11.26
N MET A 186 -1.79 14.02 -12.23
CA MET A 186 -2.24 15.40 -12.01
C MET A 186 -3.63 15.47 -11.40
N GLU A 187 -4.54 14.53 -11.70
CA GLU A 187 -5.85 14.44 -11.03
C GLU A 187 -5.69 14.20 -9.53
N TYR A 188 -4.77 13.32 -9.11
CA TYR A 188 -4.49 13.12 -7.68
C TYR A 188 -3.91 14.36 -7.01
N LEU A 189 -3.06 15.12 -7.70
CA LEU A 189 -2.51 16.38 -7.18
C LEU A 189 -3.56 17.49 -7.13
N LYS A 190 -4.54 17.51 -8.05
CA LYS A 190 -5.66 18.47 -8.03
C LYS A 190 -6.65 18.19 -6.90
N ILE A 191 -6.97 16.92 -6.65
CA ILE A 191 -7.79 16.50 -5.50
C ILE A 191 -7.17 17.02 -4.18
N ALA A 192 -5.84 17.11 -4.12
CA ALA A 192 -5.09 17.66 -3.00
C ALA A 192 -5.16 19.20 -2.91
N GLN A 193 -5.07 19.88 -4.05
CA GLN A 193 -5.19 21.35 -4.11
C GLN A 193 -6.60 21.85 -3.76
N ASP A 194 -7.65 21.08 -4.09
CA ASP A 194 -9.05 21.44 -3.83
C ASP A 194 -9.51 21.08 -2.40
N MET A 195 -8.73 20.31 -1.64
CA MET A 195 -8.98 19.99 -0.22
C MET A 195 -7.78 20.33 0.68
N PRO A 196 -7.41 21.62 0.82
CA PRO A 196 -6.27 22.03 1.62
C PRO A 196 -6.38 21.63 3.11
N SER A 197 -7.58 21.36 3.62
CA SER A 197 -7.81 20.89 5.00
C SER A 197 -7.93 19.37 5.15
N ALA A 198 -7.96 18.59 4.06
CA ALA A 198 -8.11 17.14 4.17
C ALA A 198 -6.77 16.40 4.20
N ASP A 199 -5.72 16.98 3.63
CA ASP A 199 -4.40 16.36 3.58
C ASP A 199 -3.74 16.27 4.96
N GLU A 200 -3.86 17.30 5.81
CA GLU A 200 -3.41 17.25 7.22
C GLU A 200 -4.07 16.07 7.96
N ILE A 201 -5.36 15.84 7.71
CA ILE A 201 -6.14 14.76 8.36
C ILE A 201 -5.65 13.36 7.97
N TYR A 202 -5.18 13.16 6.73
CA TYR A 202 -4.67 11.85 6.30
C TYR A 202 -3.19 11.66 6.62
N GLU A 203 -2.42 12.75 6.60
CA GLU A 203 -1.06 12.77 7.16
C GLU A 203 -1.12 12.32 8.63
N ASP A 204 -2.06 12.82 9.44
CA ASP A 204 -2.22 12.39 10.84
C ASP A 204 -2.48 10.87 11.01
N VAL A 205 -3.22 10.23 10.11
CA VAL A 205 -3.42 8.77 10.14
C VAL A 205 -2.15 8.03 9.76
N LEU A 206 -1.48 8.52 8.72
CA LEU A 206 -0.29 7.89 8.18
C LEU A 206 0.89 8.08 9.12
N ASP A 207 0.97 9.20 9.82
CA ASP A 207 1.89 9.49 10.92
C ASP A 207 1.54 8.67 12.16
N TYR A 208 0.25 8.56 12.52
CA TYR A 208 -0.19 7.69 13.61
C TYR A 208 0.23 6.22 13.41
N ILE A 209 0.20 5.72 12.17
CA ILE A 209 0.68 4.36 11.85
C ILE A 209 2.18 4.31 11.48
N GLY A 210 2.89 5.45 11.53
CA GLY A 210 4.32 5.57 11.22
C GLY A 210 4.69 5.23 9.77
N ALA A 211 3.77 5.42 8.83
CA ALA A 211 3.96 5.07 7.42
C ALA A 211 4.97 5.97 6.68
N PHE A 212 5.28 7.15 7.21
CA PHE A 212 6.23 8.09 6.57
C PHE A 212 7.48 8.40 7.38
N ASP A 213 7.61 7.93 8.63
CA ASP A 213 8.79 8.14 9.49
C ASP A 213 10.13 7.84 8.78
N ASP A 214 10.17 6.76 8.00
CA ASP A 214 11.37 6.37 7.26
C ASP A 214 11.60 7.22 6.00
N LEU A 215 10.52 7.76 5.40
CA LEU A 215 10.58 8.56 4.17
C LEU A 215 11.19 9.94 4.44
N GLU A 216 10.89 10.55 5.58
CA GLU A 216 11.47 11.82 6.02
C GLU A 216 13.01 11.79 6.10
N VAL A 217 13.58 10.62 6.41
CA VAL A 217 15.02 10.42 6.57
C VAL A 217 15.71 10.02 5.26
N ALA A 218 14.96 9.48 4.28
CA ALA A 218 15.53 8.77 3.13
C ALA A 218 15.43 9.47 1.79
N LEU A 219 14.33 10.20 1.54
CA LEU A 219 14.07 10.83 0.26
C LEU A 219 14.52 12.28 0.23
#